data_AF-A0A5B7D2U5-F1
#
_entry.id   AF-A0A5B7D2U5-F1
#
_cell.length_a   1.000
_cell.length_b   1.000
_cell.length_c   1.000
_cell.angle_alpha   90.00
_cell.angle_beta   90.00
_cell.angle_gamma   90.00
#
_symmetry.space_group_name_H-M   'P 1'
#
loop_
_entity.id
_entity.type
_entity.pdbx_description
1 polymer ?
#
loop_
_entity_poly.entity_id
_entity_poly.type
_entity_poly.pdbx_seq_one_letter_code
_entity_poly.pdbx_strand_id
1 'polypeptide(L)'
;MLISNINSLIHTTTTTTLLLHLPAPPPPKPVPSCRDILWVQLAFLPYWSLQYFGWYLRWVWKFWILKHDYGDEEKCYIIRKFMGLSHGQFENLDDHVKEEYLDLELWKKENYESWKAERDAELKLKMAQSGRYKSYRRYMKNNGPGRMYFDDS
;
A
#
# COMPACT_ATOMS: atom_id res chain seq x y z
N MET A 1 30.60 48.20 -58.03
CA MET A 1 29.91 47.72 -56.81
C MET A 1 28.47 47.37 -57.17
N LEU A 2 27.92 46.28 -56.61
CA LEU A 2 26.48 45.91 -56.59
C LEU A 2 25.85 45.06 -57.72
N ILE A 3 26.58 44.23 -58.48
CA ILE A 3 25.90 43.24 -59.37
C ILE A 3 26.32 41.78 -59.09
N SER A 4 27.51 41.51 -58.53
CA SER A 4 27.92 40.13 -58.23
C SER A 4 27.33 39.54 -56.95
N ASN A 5 26.68 40.34 -56.09
CA ASN A 5 26.24 39.91 -54.75
C ASN A 5 24.75 39.56 -54.66
N ILE A 6 23.99 39.65 -55.75
CA ILE A 6 22.55 39.33 -55.74
C ILE A 6 22.33 37.83 -56.04
N ASN A 7 23.14 37.23 -56.92
CA ASN A 7 22.97 35.83 -57.32
C ASN A 7 23.34 34.82 -56.23
N SER A 8 24.26 35.15 -55.31
CA SER A 8 24.64 34.27 -54.19
C SER A 8 23.57 34.15 -53.10
N LEU A 9 22.63 35.10 -53.03
CA LEU A 9 21.55 35.12 -52.03
C LEU A 9 20.25 34.45 -52.52
N ILE A 10 20.07 34.26 -53.84
CA ILE A 10 18.88 33.61 -54.40
C ILE A 10 19.01 32.07 -54.31
N HIS A 11 20.22 31.53 -54.46
CA HIS A 11 20.46 30.09 -54.34
C HIS A 11 20.43 29.55 -52.90
N THR A 12 20.56 30.42 -51.89
CA THR A 12 20.53 30.01 -50.46
C THR A 12 19.14 30.12 -49.83
N THR A 13 18.26 30.96 -50.37
CA THR A 13 16.89 31.14 -49.88
C THR A 13 15.94 30.07 -50.40
N THR A 14 16.13 29.60 -51.64
CA THR A 14 15.26 28.57 -52.26
C THR A 14 15.36 27.21 -51.56
N THR A 15 16.56 26.86 -51.06
CA THR A 15 16.82 25.57 -50.40
C THR A 15 16.18 25.50 -49.01
N THR A 16 16.03 26.64 -48.32
CA THR A 16 15.50 26.67 -46.94
C THR A 16 13.97 26.58 -46.92
N THR A 17 13.27 27.14 -47.93
CA THR A 17 11.80 27.07 -48.01
C THR A 17 11.29 25.68 -48.41
N LEU A 18 12.06 24.89 -49.16
CA LEU A 18 11.66 23.54 -49.60
C LEU A 18 11.72 22.46 -48.50
N LEU A 19 12.48 22.68 -47.42
CA LEU A 19 12.62 21.68 -46.33
C LEU A 19 11.60 21.83 -45.19
N LEU A 20 10.83 22.92 -45.14
CA LEU A 20 9.84 23.18 -44.09
C LEU A 20 8.42 22.63 -44.39
N HIS A 21 8.18 22.10 -45.59
CA HIS A 21 6.88 21.53 -45.98
C HIS A 21 6.88 19.99 -46.10
N LEU A 22 7.96 19.30 -45.70
CA LEU A 22 7.96 17.84 -45.74
C LEU A 22 7.13 17.29 -44.56
N PRO A 23 6.04 16.53 -44.78
CA PRO A 23 5.29 15.92 -43.69
C PRO A 23 6.21 15.00 -42.91
N ALA A 24 6.19 15.12 -41.57
CA ALA A 24 7.03 14.32 -40.69
C ALA A 24 6.88 12.83 -41.05
N PRO A 25 8.00 12.06 -41.14
CA PRO A 25 7.93 10.65 -41.48
C PRO A 25 7.03 9.94 -40.46
N PRO A 26 6.13 9.04 -40.91
CA PRO A 26 5.28 8.31 -39.99
C PRO A 26 6.16 7.56 -38.98
N PRO A 27 5.78 7.54 -37.69
CA PRO A 27 6.55 6.82 -36.68
C PRO A 27 6.71 5.35 -37.12
N PRO A 28 7.89 4.75 -36.90
CA PRO A 28 8.12 3.36 -37.25
C PRO A 28 7.07 2.49 -36.55
N LYS A 29 6.42 1.61 -37.32
CA LYS A 29 5.44 0.67 -36.75
C LYS A 29 6.15 -0.16 -35.68
N PRO A 30 5.58 -0.31 -34.47
CA PRO A 30 6.17 -1.17 -33.46
C PRO A 30 6.22 -2.60 -34.00
N VAL A 31 7.43 -3.16 -34.06
CA VAL A 31 7.61 -4.58 -34.43
C VAL A 31 7.08 -5.43 -33.27
N PRO A 32 6.34 -6.52 -33.55
CA PRO A 32 5.83 -7.38 -32.50
C PRO A 32 7.00 -7.95 -31.70
N SER A 33 6.99 -7.74 -30.39
CA SER A 33 8.04 -8.23 -29.51
C SER A 33 7.79 -9.70 -29.20
N CYS A 34 8.83 -10.51 -29.01
CA CYS A 34 8.67 -11.93 -28.71
C CYS A 34 7.87 -12.21 -27.42
N ARG A 35 7.66 -11.19 -26.59
CA ARG A 35 6.83 -11.23 -25.36
C ARG A 35 5.32 -11.08 -25.62
N ASP A 36 4.92 -10.64 -26.81
CA ASP A 36 3.50 -10.42 -27.19
C ASP A 36 2.79 -11.74 -27.58
N ILE A 37 3.53 -12.85 -27.60
CA ILE A 37 3.01 -14.17 -27.89
C ILE A 37 2.38 -14.73 -26.60
N LEU A 38 1.05 -14.87 -26.57
CA LEU A 38 0.31 -15.39 -25.40
C LEU A 38 0.85 -16.73 -24.87
N TRP A 39 1.34 -17.59 -25.75
CA TRP A 39 1.95 -18.88 -25.38
C TRP A 39 3.26 -18.72 -24.59
N VAL A 40 4.05 -17.70 -24.92
CA VAL A 40 5.28 -17.37 -24.21
C VAL A 40 4.94 -16.89 -22.80
N GLN A 41 3.95 -15.99 -22.66
CA GLN A 41 3.45 -15.57 -21.36
C GLN A 41 2.91 -16.75 -20.53
N LEU A 42 2.16 -17.66 -21.15
CA LEU A 42 1.61 -18.84 -20.49
C LEU A 42 2.69 -19.83 -20.00
N ALA A 43 3.81 -19.94 -20.72
CA ALA A 43 4.95 -20.77 -20.31
C ALA A 43 5.80 -20.13 -19.19
N PHE A 44 5.88 -18.80 -19.14
CA PHE A 44 6.63 -18.09 -18.09
C PHE A 44 5.88 -18.01 -16.76
N LEU A 45 4.55 -17.92 -16.79
CA LEU A 45 3.71 -17.88 -15.58
C LEU A 45 3.95 -19.03 -14.60
N PRO A 46 3.98 -20.32 -15.01
CA PRO A 46 4.23 -21.41 -14.07
C PRO A 46 5.65 -21.35 -13.52
N TYR A 47 6.64 -20.92 -14.30
CA TYR A 47 8.01 -20.80 -13.82
C TYR A 47 8.13 -19.78 -12.67
N TRP A 48 7.53 -18.60 -12.82
CA TRP A 48 7.53 -17.58 -11.75
C TRP A 48 6.69 -18.00 -10.55
N SER A 49 5.54 -18.64 -10.83
CA SER A 49 4.67 -19.16 -9.78
C SER A 49 5.36 -20.23 -8.94
N LEU A 50 6.06 -21.18 -9.57
CA LEU A 50 6.81 -22.22 -8.87
C LEU A 50 7.94 -21.66 -8.01
N GLN A 51 8.64 -20.63 -8.48
CA GLN A 51 9.65 -19.94 -7.66
C GLN A 51 9.01 -19.29 -6.42
N TYR A 52 7.87 -18.65 -6.60
CA TYR A 52 7.10 -18.07 -5.50
C TYR A 52 6.58 -19.14 -4.53
N PHE A 53 6.03 -20.24 -5.05
CA PHE A 53 5.59 -21.37 -4.26
C PHE A 53 6.74 -22.06 -3.54
N GLY A 54 7.93 -22.16 -4.13
CA GLY A 54 9.13 -22.70 -3.47
C GLY A 54 9.57 -21.84 -2.29
N TRP A 55 9.56 -20.52 -2.46
CA TRP A 55 9.82 -19.57 -1.36
C TRP A 55 8.76 -19.70 -0.26
N TYR A 56 7.48 -19.75 -0.65
CA TYR A 56 6.37 -19.89 0.28
C TYR A 56 6.39 -21.24 1.02
N LEU A 57 6.61 -22.36 0.32
CA LEU A 57 6.74 -23.69 0.90
C LEU A 57 7.95 -23.80 1.81
N ARG A 58 9.07 -23.15 1.49
CA ARG A 58 10.22 -23.07 2.40
C ARG A 58 9.87 -22.33 3.68
N TRP A 59 9.09 -21.24 3.59
CA TRP A 59 8.55 -20.52 4.73
C TRP A 59 7.61 -21.44 5.52
N VAL A 60 6.56 -21.97 4.88
CA VAL A 60 5.58 -22.88 5.49
C VAL A 60 6.26 -24.08 6.14
N TRP A 61 7.23 -24.73 5.50
CA TRP A 61 7.97 -25.84 6.10
C TRP A 61 8.73 -25.40 7.35
N LYS A 62 9.43 -24.26 7.31
CA LYS A 62 10.17 -23.70 8.45
C LYS A 62 9.21 -23.38 9.63
N PHE A 63 8.02 -22.84 9.35
CA PHE A 63 7.07 -22.42 10.40
C PHE A 63 6.11 -23.52 10.88
N TRP A 64 5.58 -24.38 10.00
CA TRP A 64 4.61 -25.42 10.36
C TRP A 64 5.26 -26.71 10.83
N ILE A 65 6.33 -27.17 10.16
CA ILE A 65 6.91 -28.49 10.41
C ILE A 65 8.02 -28.42 11.46
N LEU A 66 8.84 -27.36 11.42
CA LEU A 66 10.02 -27.28 12.28
C LEU A 66 9.72 -26.76 13.68
N LYS A 67 8.56 -26.12 13.93
CA LYS A 67 8.18 -25.50 15.22
C LYS A 67 9.37 -24.85 15.95
N HIS A 68 10.27 -24.25 15.19
CA HIS A 68 11.45 -23.62 15.76
C HIS A 68 10.96 -22.43 16.57
N ASP A 69 11.55 -22.17 17.74
CA ASP A 69 11.22 -20.99 18.53
C ASP A 69 11.28 -19.78 17.61
N TYR A 70 10.12 -19.14 17.44
CA TYR A 70 9.99 -17.97 16.58
C TYR A 70 11.09 -17.00 16.98
N GLY A 71 11.96 -16.61 16.04
CA GLY A 71 12.89 -15.52 16.30
C GLY A 71 12.10 -14.27 16.65
N ASP A 72 12.71 -13.36 17.38
CA ASP A 72 12.00 -12.18 17.89
C ASP A 72 11.42 -11.33 16.76
N GLU A 73 12.07 -11.33 15.59
CA GLU A 73 11.55 -10.71 14.37
C GLU A 73 10.27 -11.37 13.85
N GLU A 74 10.21 -12.71 13.86
CA GLU A 74 9.06 -13.47 13.37
C GLU A 74 7.88 -13.38 14.35
N LYS A 75 8.14 -13.35 15.66
CA LYS A 75 7.14 -13.04 16.69
C LYS A 75 6.56 -11.63 16.47
N CYS A 76 7.43 -10.63 16.29
CA CYS A 76 7.01 -9.25 16.02
C CYS A 76 6.15 -9.15 14.75
N TYR A 77 6.49 -9.88 13.70
CA TYR A 77 5.70 -9.91 12.48
C TYR A 77 4.28 -10.47 12.70
N ILE A 78 4.16 -11.56 13.47
CA ILE A 78 2.86 -12.18 13.80
C ILE A 78 2.03 -11.22 14.68
N ILE A 79 2.64 -10.64 15.71
CA ILE A 79 1.98 -9.66 16.59
C ILE A 79 1.46 -8.47 15.77
N ARG A 80 2.29 -7.91 14.88
CA ARG A 80 1.88 -6.86 13.94
C ARG A 80 0.66 -7.28 13.13
N LYS A 81 0.64 -8.51 12.63
CA LYS A 81 -0.46 -9.03 11.80
C LYS A 81 -1.76 -9.17 12.61
N PHE A 82 -1.70 -9.62 13.86
CA PHE A 82 -2.87 -9.69 14.73
C PHE A 82 -3.38 -8.31 15.14
N MET A 83 -2.49 -7.37 15.43
CA MET A 83 -2.88 -6.00 15.76
C MET A 83 -3.39 -5.19 14.56
N GLY A 84 -3.07 -5.60 13.33
CA GLY A 84 -3.47 -4.88 12.12
C GLY A 84 -2.71 -3.56 11.93
N LEU A 85 -1.52 -3.44 12.52
CA LEU A 85 -0.69 -2.23 12.44
C LEU A 85 0.10 -2.20 11.12
N SER A 86 0.23 -1.01 10.54
CA SER A 86 1.15 -0.79 9.42
C SER A 86 2.61 -0.97 9.87
N HIS A 87 3.50 -1.33 8.96
CA HIS A 87 4.91 -1.56 9.28
C HIS A 87 5.56 -0.35 9.96
N GLY A 88 5.35 0.86 9.43
CA GLY A 88 5.86 2.08 10.04
C GLY A 88 5.22 2.41 11.39
N GLN A 89 3.96 2.01 11.63
CA GLN A 89 3.34 2.20 12.95
C GLN A 89 3.95 1.26 14.01
N PHE A 90 4.32 0.05 13.59
CA PHE A 90 4.95 -0.93 14.46
C PHE A 90 6.41 -0.55 14.76
N GLU A 91 7.16 -0.02 13.78
CA GLU A 91 8.54 0.43 14.00
C GLU A 91 8.61 1.64 14.94
N ASN A 92 7.68 2.59 14.79
CA ASN A 92 7.57 3.76 15.68
C ASN A 92 7.03 3.43 17.08
N LEU A 93 6.62 2.18 17.33
CA LEU A 93 6.20 1.76 18.67
C LEU A 93 7.42 1.68 19.59
N ASP A 94 7.25 2.09 20.83
CA ASP A 94 8.31 2.05 21.84
C ASP A 94 8.81 0.63 22.06
N ASP A 95 10.13 0.47 22.21
CA ASP A 95 10.76 -0.84 22.29
C ASP A 95 10.33 -1.62 23.54
N HIS A 96 10.06 -0.91 24.65
CA HIS A 96 9.50 -1.51 25.87
C HIS A 96 8.13 -2.16 25.61
N VAL A 97 7.29 -1.53 24.78
CA VAL A 97 5.97 -2.07 24.45
C VAL A 97 6.09 -3.30 23.56
N LYS A 98 7.09 -3.34 22.68
CA LYS A 98 7.39 -4.55 21.87
C LYS A 98 7.83 -5.70 22.77
N GLU A 99 8.66 -5.44 23.77
CA GLU A 99 9.12 -6.42 24.75
C GLU A 99 7.95 -6.96 25.60
N GLU A 100 7.06 -6.08 26.10
CA GLU A 100 5.83 -6.50 26.79
C GLU A 100 4.96 -7.44 25.91
N TYR A 101 4.87 -7.18 24.60
CA TYR A 101 4.11 -8.04 23.70
C TYR A 101 4.76 -9.40 23.47
N LEU A 102 6.09 -9.48 23.57
CA LEU A 102 6.84 -10.73 23.53
C LEU A 102 6.66 -11.51 24.84
N ASP A 103 6.74 -10.85 25.99
CA ASP A 103 6.57 -11.49 27.31
C ASP A 103 5.18 -12.09 27.50
N LEU A 104 4.14 -11.39 27.02
CA LEU A 104 2.74 -11.86 27.06
C LEU A 104 2.43 -12.93 26.00
N GLU A 105 3.41 -13.31 25.20
CA GLU A 105 3.31 -14.29 24.12
C GLU A 105 2.16 -14.01 23.13
N LEU A 106 1.96 -12.74 22.74
CA LEU A 106 0.83 -12.33 21.86
C LEU A 106 0.85 -12.99 20.47
N TRP A 107 1.91 -13.70 20.11
CA TRP A 107 1.93 -14.53 18.90
C TRP A 107 1.00 -15.74 18.97
N LYS A 108 0.55 -16.14 20.17
CA LYS A 108 -0.50 -17.15 20.35
C LYS A 108 -1.87 -16.47 20.23
N LYS A 109 -2.70 -16.97 19.29
CA LYS A 109 -4.02 -16.38 19.00
C LYS A 109 -4.92 -16.29 20.24
N GLU A 110 -4.86 -17.30 21.12
CA GLU A 110 -5.65 -17.35 22.36
C GLU A 110 -5.24 -16.22 23.33
N ASN A 111 -3.94 -16.01 23.53
CA ASN A 111 -3.41 -14.92 24.36
C ASN A 111 -3.75 -13.54 23.77
N TYR A 112 -3.66 -13.41 22.44
CA TYR A 112 -4.03 -12.16 21.77
C TYR A 112 -5.52 -11.83 21.97
N GLU A 113 -6.41 -12.82 21.84
CA GLU A 113 -7.84 -12.62 22.02
C GLU A 113 -8.20 -12.24 23.46
N SER A 114 -7.60 -12.89 24.45
CA SER A 114 -7.82 -12.55 25.87
C SER A 114 -7.30 -11.16 26.21
N TRP A 115 -6.07 -10.83 25.80
CA TRP A 115 -5.48 -9.50 26.00
C TRP A 115 -6.30 -8.40 25.33
N LYS A 116 -6.76 -8.64 24.09
CA LYS A 116 -7.59 -7.68 23.36
C LYS A 116 -8.93 -7.47 24.06
N ALA A 117 -9.56 -8.54 24.54
CA ALA A 117 -10.80 -8.46 25.29
C ALA A 117 -10.65 -7.66 26.59
N GLU A 118 -9.54 -7.85 27.32
CA GLU A 118 -9.22 -7.09 28.53
C GLU A 118 -8.98 -5.61 28.23
N ARG A 119 -8.17 -5.29 27.22
CA ARG A 119 -7.93 -3.91 26.78
C ARG A 119 -9.19 -3.21 26.31
N ASP A 120 -10.05 -3.90 25.56
CA ASP A 120 -11.35 -3.36 25.14
C ASP A 120 -12.28 -3.14 26.34
N ALA A 121 -12.26 -4.03 27.33
CA ALA A 121 -13.04 -3.86 28.57
C ALA A 121 -12.55 -2.67 29.39
N GLU A 122 -11.24 -2.51 29.56
CA GLU A 122 -10.66 -1.34 30.23
C GLU A 122 -10.96 -0.04 29.50
N LEU A 123 -10.86 -0.03 28.17
CA LEU A 123 -11.19 1.15 27.38
C LEU A 123 -12.68 1.50 27.55
N LYS A 124 -13.57 0.51 27.51
CA LYS A 124 -15.00 0.70 27.79
C LYS A 124 -15.24 1.23 29.20
N LEU A 125 -14.52 0.73 30.21
CA LEU A 125 -14.61 1.22 31.59
C LEU A 125 -14.11 2.66 31.70
N LYS A 126 -12.96 3.01 31.11
CA LYS A 126 -12.43 4.38 31.06
C LYS A 126 -13.39 5.33 30.36
N MET A 127 -13.97 4.90 29.23
CA MET A 127 -15.01 5.64 28.54
C MET A 127 -16.23 5.84 29.45
N ALA A 128 -16.73 4.79 30.10
CA ALA A 128 -17.86 4.87 31.00
C ALA A 128 -17.59 5.73 32.25
N GLN A 129 -16.36 5.73 32.76
CA GLN A 129 -15.93 6.58 33.88
C GLN A 129 -15.81 8.05 33.47
N SER A 130 -15.39 8.32 32.24
CA SER A 130 -15.25 9.69 31.75
C SER A 130 -16.59 10.44 31.78
N GLY A 131 -16.63 11.60 32.44
CA GLY A 131 -17.81 12.46 32.48
C GLY A 131 -18.25 12.91 31.09
N ARG A 132 -17.29 13.05 30.15
CA ARG A 132 -17.49 13.44 28.76
C ARG A 132 -18.30 12.40 27.95
N TYR A 133 -18.04 11.12 28.14
CA TYR A 133 -18.85 10.07 27.50
C TYR A 133 -20.26 10.01 28.09
N LYS A 134 -20.40 10.21 29.41
CA LYS A 134 -21.71 10.31 30.07
C LYS A 134 -22.52 11.50 29.56
N SER A 135 -21.92 12.68 29.38
CA SER A 135 -22.59 13.87 28.85
C SER A 135 -22.94 13.71 27.38
N TYR A 136 -22.03 13.19 26.56
CA TYR A 136 -22.27 12.90 25.14
C TYR A 136 -23.42 11.90 24.94
N ARG A 137 -23.47 10.83 25.74
CA ARG A 137 -24.58 9.87 25.71
C ARG A 137 -25.93 10.49 26.06
N ARG A 138 -25.98 11.41 27.04
CA ARG A 138 -27.20 12.15 27.39
C ARG A 138 -27.62 13.09 26.27
N TYR A 139 -26.65 13.81 25.68
CA TYR A 139 -26.88 14.67 24.52
C TYR A 139 -27.44 13.87 23.34
N MET A 140 -26.83 12.75 22.96
CA MET A 140 -27.34 11.91 21.86
C MET A 140 -28.73 11.33 22.13
N LYS A 141 -29.06 10.97 23.38
CA LYS A 141 -30.42 10.54 23.74
C LYS A 141 -31.44 11.66 23.56
N ASN A 142 -31.06 12.90 23.88
CA ASN A 142 -31.94 14.05 23.80
C ASN A 142 -31.97 14.69 22.40
N ASN A 143 -30.87 14.67 21.65
CA ASN A 143 -30.63 15.38 20.39
C ASN A 143 -30.40 14.44 19.19
N GLY A 144 -30.81 13.18 19.29
CA GLY A 144 -30.67 12.19 18.22
C GLY A 144 -31.52 12.53 16.97
N PRO A 145 -31.24 11.88 15.82
CA PRO A 145 -31.75 12.25 14.47
C PRO A 145 -33.27 12.08 14.26
N GLY A 146 -34.06 11.92 15.32
CA GLY A 146 -35.53 11.90 15.29
C GLY A 146 -36.18 13.02 16.11
N ARG A 147 -35.42 13.99 16.61
CA ARG A 147 -36.00 15.11 17.36
C ARG A 147 -36.65 16.09 16.38
N MET A 148 -37.98 16.18 16.40
CA MET A 148 -38.68 17.29 15.75
C MET A 148 -38.39 18.54 16.56
N TYR A 149 -37.62 19.46 15.98
CA TYR A 149 -37.54 20.83 16.47
C TYR A 149 -38.87 21.48 16.10
N PHE A 150 -39.74 21.66 17.08
CA PHE A 150 -40.86 22.57 16.92
C PHE A 150 -40.24 23.97 16.92
N ASP A 151 -40.05 24.52 15.73
CA ASP A 151 -39.70 25.91 15.53
C ASP A 151 -40.95 26.72 15.87
N ASP A 152 -40.95 27.37 17.03
CA ASP A 152 -42.08 28.16 17.55
C ASP A 152 -41.92 29.59 16.99
N SER A 153 -42.28 29.75 15.71
CA SER A 153 -42.34 31.04 14.99
C SER A 153 -43.77 31.44 14.67
#